data_AF-A0A5B6WWU5-F1
#
_entry.id   AF-A0A5B6WWU5-F1
#
_cell.length_a   1.000
_cell.length_b   1.000
_cell.length_c   1.000
_cell.angle_alpha   90.00
_cell.angle_beta   90.00
_cell.angle_gamma   90.00
#
_symmetry.space_group_name_H-M   'P 1'
#
loop_
_entity.id
_entity.type
_entity.pdbx_description
1 polymer ?
#
loop_
_entity_poly.entity_id
_entity_poly.type
_entity_poly.pdbx_seq_one_letter_code
_entity_poly.pdbx_strand_id
1 'polypeptide(L)'
;MTRISRTFGDTMQKEAVPAVSADVVFASTSSRFPSYRIGSNNQIIDAKENPKVLSMKEVVARETALLLEQQQRLSVRDLASKFEKGLAAAAKLSEEVKFILLLFESTYKLAKLREAASLEKHVLLKKLRDALESLKGRVAGRNKDDVVEAIAMVEALAVQLTQREGELIQEKGEVKKLANFLKQASQDAKKLVDEERAFARAEIENARAAVQRVEEALQEHEKMSRATGKQDLEELMKEVQEARRIIMLHQPSKV
;
A
#
# COMPACT_ATOMS: atom_id res chain seq x y z
N MET A 1 -63.99 34.03 17.46
CA MET A 1 -63.30 32.77 17.84
C MET A 1 -62.33 32.39 16.73
N THR A 2 -61.06 32.47 17.11
CA THR A 2 -59.79 31.93 16.62
C THR A 2 -59.72 31.07 15.34
N ARG A 3 -58.81 31.50 14.43
CA ARG A 3 -58.21 30.74 13.31
C ARG A 3 -57.55 29.44 13.79
N ILE A 4 -57.68 28.36 13.01
CA ILE A 4 -56.77 27.21 13.05
C ILE A 4 -56.35 26.88 11.61
N SER A 5 -55.15 27.33 11.25
CA SER A 5 -54.42 26.89 10.05
C SER A 5 -53.67 25.61 10.40
N ARG A 6 -53.93 24.50 9.71
CA ARG A 6 -53.12 23.27 9.83
C ARG A 6 -51.84 23.43 9.01
N THR A 7 -50.72 23.55 9.71
CA THR A 7 -49.36 23.47 9.19
C THR A 7 -49.00 22.00 8.95
N PHE A 8 -48.76 21.61 7.69
CA PHE A 8 -48.02 20.39 7.37
C PHE A 8 -46.53 20.71 7.41
N GLY A 9 -45.90 20.46 8.55
CA GLY A 9 -44.44 20.28 8.62
C GLY A 9 -44.14 18.83 8.31
N ASP A 10 -43.81 18.52 7.06
CA ASP A 10 -43.34 17.19 6.66
C ASP A 10 -41.82 17.12 6.83
N THR A 11 -41.41 16.67 8.01
CA THR A 11 -40.05 16.17 8.25
C THR A 11 -39.93 14.80 7.59
N MET A 12 -39.67 14.77 6.29
CA MET A 12 -39.18 13.56 5.60
C MET A 12 -37.75 13.28 6.09
N GLN A 13 -37.68 12.48 7.16
CA GLN A 13 -36.45 11.82 7.58
C GLN A 13 -35.94 10.92 6.46
N LYS A 14 -34.63 11.00 6.22
CA LYS A 14 -33.88 10.28 5.20
C LYS A 14 -34.10 8.77 5.30
N GLU A 15 -34.95 8.23 4.45
CA GLU A 15 -34.95 6.81 4.13
C GLU A 15 -33.74 6.56 3.21
N ALA A 16 -32.69 5.98 3.79
CA ALA A 16 -31.47 5.63 3.08
C ALA A 16 -31.79 4.47 2.11
N VAL A 17 -31.93 4.80 0.83
CA VAL A 17 -31.92 3.81 -0.24
C VAL A 17 -30.56 3.08 -0.21
N PRO A 18 -30.51 1.74 -0.29
CA PRO A 18 -29.25 1.00 -0.28
C PRO A 18 -28.39 1.41 -1.47
N ALA A 19 -27.13 1.79 -1.20
CA ALA A 19 -26.17 2.14 -2.24
C ALA A 19 -25.86 0.89 -3.08
N VAL A 20 -26.22 0.95 -4.36
CA VAL A 20 -25.85 -0.04 -5.37
C VAL A 20 -24.39 0.23 -5.77
N SER A 21 -23.54 -0.79 -5.59
CA SER A 21 -22.18 -0.98 -6.13
C SER A 21 -21.10 0.06 -5.75
N ALA A 22 -20.08 -0.39 -5.01
CA ALA A 22 -18.95 0.41 -4.53
C ALA A 22 -17.98 0.90 -5.63
N ASP A 23 -18.14 0.43 -6.88
CA ASP A 23 -17.23 0.73 -7.99
C ASP A 23 -17.61 1.99 -8.78
N VAL A 24 -18.69 2.68 -8.40
CA VAL A 24 -19.08 3.96 -8.99
C VAL A 24 -19.04 5.04 -7.93
N VAL A 25 -17.90 5.72 -7.81
CA VAL A 25 -17.81 6.97 -7.06
C VAL A 25 -18.44 8.05 -7.93
N PHE A 26 -19.75 8.25 -7.80
CA PHE A 26 -20.30 9.57 -8.11
C PHE A 26 -19.59 10.56 -7.19
N ALA A 27 -19.09 11.66 -7.74
CA ALA A 27 -18.50 12.76 -6.97
C ALA A 27 -19.57 13.50 -6.14
N SER A 28 -20.34 12.77 -5.33
CA SER A 28 -21.47 13.26 -4.53
C SER A 28 -21.04 14.13 -3.35
N THR A 29 -19.73 14.35 -3.16
CA THR A 29 -19.18 15.30 -2.18
C THR A 29 -18.62 16.57 -2.81
N SER A 30 -18.54 16.65 -4.15
CA SER A 30 -18.14 17.86 -4.89
C SER A 30 -19.20 18.37 -5.87
N SER A 31 -20.30 17.64 -6.11
CA SER A 31 -21.43 18.14 -6.89
C SER A 31 -22.54 18.68 -5.97
N ARG A 32 -22.27 19.79 -5.26
CA ARG A 32 -23.39 20.63 -4.85
C ARG A 32 -23.98 21.20 -6.15
N PHE A 33 -25.30 21.04 -6.37
CA PHE A 33 -25.98 21.56 -7.56
C PHE A 33 -25.45 22.96 -7.93
N PRO A 34 -25.18 23.26 -9.22
CA PRO A 34 -24.69 24.56 -9.65
C PRO A 34 -25.56 25.65 -9.02
N SER A 35 -24.97 26.52 -8.21
CA SER A 35 -25.71 27.57 -7.52
C SER A 35 -25.97 28.71 -8.49
N TYR A 36 -26.93 28.53 -9.40
CA TYR A 36 -27.40 29.63 -10.22
C TYR A 36 -28.36 30.50 -9.41
N ARG A 37 -28.30 31.83 -9.62
CA ARG A 37 -29.36 32.74 -9.18
C ARG A 37 -30.15 33.17 -10.40
N ILE A 38 -31.47 33.04 -10.32
CA ILE A 38 -32.39 33.53 -11.36
C ILE A 38 -32.53 35.04 -11.16
N GLY A 39 -32.08 35.83 -12.15
CA GLY A 39 -32.27 37.28 -12.17
C GLY A 39 -33.69 37.67 -12.56
N SER A 40 -34.05 38.94 -12.34
CA SER A 40 -35.30 39.52 -12.86
C SER A 40 -35.34 39.35 -14.39
N ASN A 41 -36.43 38.77 -14.90
CA ASN A 41 -36.64 38.28 -16.28
C ASN A 41 -36.20 36.83 -16.57
N ASN A 42 -36.13 35.95 -15.55
CA ASN A 42 -35.86 34.52 -15.71
C ASN A 42 -34.51 34.18 -16.38
N GLN A 43 -33.54 35.09 -16.37
CA GLN A 43 -32.21 34.83 -16.90
C GLN A 43 -31.33 34.19 -15.82
N ILE A 44 -30.69 33.06 -16.17
CA ILE A 44 -29.74 32.35 -15.31
C ILE A 44 -28.43 33.14 -15.28
N ILE A 45 -28.02 33.61 -14.10
CA ILE A 45 -26.73 34.27 -13.89
C ILE A 45 -25.80 33.26 -13.24
N ASP A 46 -24.83 32.74 -14.01
CA ASP A 46 -23.78 31.86 -13.50
C ASP A 46 -22.81 32.67 -12.62
N ALA A 47 -22.68 32.25 -11.36
CA ALA A 47 -21.69 32.82 -10.46
C ALA A 47 -20.29 32.40 -10.93
N LYS A 48 -19.41 33.40 -11.17
CA LYS A 48 -18.00 33.21 -11.57
C LYS A 48 -17.32 32.05 -10.84
N GLU A 49 -17.06 30.97 -11.56
CA GLU A 49 -16.22 29.88 -11.10
C GLU A 49 -14.76 30.09 -11.52
N ASN A 50 -13.88 30.10 -10.53
CA ASN A 50 -12.60 29.40 -10.57
C ASN A 50 -12.17 29.16 -9.12
N PRO A 51 -11.90 27.90 -8.77
CA PRO A 51 -10.53 27.45 -8.94
C PRO A 51 -10.41 26.04 -9.56
N LYS A 52 -9.56 25.92 -10.59
CA LYS A 52 -8.83 24.69 -10.95
C LYS A 52 -9.65 23.40 -11.05
N VAL A 53 -10.87 23.50 -11.57
CA VAL A 53 -11.62 22.33 -12.02
C VAL A 53 -10.97 21.89 -13.33
N LEU A 54 -10.33 20.72 -13.31
CA LEU A 54 -9.77 20.10 -14.52
C LEU A 54 -10.88 20.05 -15.56
N SER A 55 -10.60 20.51 -16.78
CA SER A 55 -11.64 20.54 -17.80
C SER A 55 -12.08 19.11 -18.11
N MET A 56 -13.35 18.92 -18.46
CA MET A 56 -13.90 17.59 -18.79
C MET A 56 -13.03 16.85 -19.82
N LYS A 57 -12.43 17.58 -20.78
CA LYS A 57 -11.49 17.03 -21.76
C LYS A 57 -10.21 16.48 -21.13
N GLU A 58 -9.69 17.14 -20.11
CA GLU A 58 -8.48 16.69 -19.39
C GLU A 58 -8.79 15.47 -18.51
N VAL A 59 -9.96 15.43 -17.88
CA VAL A 59 -10.43 14.26 -17.11
C VAL A 59 -10.58 13.06 -18.04
N VAL A 60 -11.30 13.22 -19.15
CA VAL A 60 -11.47 12.17 -20.17
C VAL A 60 -10.13 11.73 -20.74
N ALA A 61 -9.20 12.66 -21.04
CA ALA A 61 -7.88 12.29 -21.56
C ALA A 61 -7.05 11.49 -20.54
N ARG A 62 -7.11 11.86 -19.25
CA ARG A 62 -6.43 11.13 -18.17
C ARG A 62 -7.03 9.75 -17.96
N GLU A 63 -8.35 9.63 -17.93
CA GLU A 63 -9.04 8.35 -17.80
C GLU A 63 -8.78 7.45 -19.01
N THR A 64 -8.79 8.02 -20.23
CA THR A 64 -8.48 7.27 -21.46
C THR A 64 -7.04 6.75 -21.44
N ALA A 65 -6.08 7.53 -20.93
CA ALA A 65 -4.69 7.09 -20.77
C ALA A 65 -4.56 5.95 -19.73
N LEU A 66 -5.25 6.06 -18.60
CA LEU A 66 -5.31 5.02 -17.56
C LEU A 66 -5.94 3.72 -18.07
N LEU A 67 -7.03 3.82 -18.83
CA LEU A 67 -7.69 2.68 -19.45
C LEU A 67 -6.81 2.03 -20.53
N LEU A 68 -6.07 2.81 -21.31
CA LEU A 68 -5.10 2.31 -22.29
C LEU A 68 -3.93 1.58 -21.61
N GLU A 69 -3.48 2.10 -20.46
CA GLU A 69 -2.46 1.46 -19.63
C GLU A 69 -2.98 0.15 -19.01
N GLN A 70 -4.22 0.11 -18.52
CA GLN A 70 -4.86 -1.10 -18.01
C GLN A 70 -5.19 -2.13 -19.10
N GLN A 71 -5.53 -1.69 -20.31
CA GLN A 71 -5.82 -2.54 -21.45
C GLN A 71 -4.55 -3.20 -22.04
N GLN A 72 -3.37 -2.79 -21.59
CA GLN A 72 -2.12 -3.40 -22.00
C GLN A 72 -2.06 -4.85 -21.50
N ARG A 73 -2.56 -5.78 -22.33
CA ARG A 73 -2.39 -7.22 -22.16
C ARG A 73 -0.90 -7.53 -22.23
N LEU A 74 -0.25 -7.54 -21.07
CA LEU A 74 1.14 -7.97 -20.95
C LEU A 74 1.24 -9.39 -21.50
N SER A 75 2.15 -9.60 -22.46
CA SER A 75 2.42 -10.95 -22.92
C SER A 75 3.00 -11.79 -21.77
N VAL A 76 2.87 -13.11 -21.84
CA VAL A 76 3.48 -14.02 -20.85
C VAL A 76 4.99 -13.73 -20.70
N ARG A 77 5.65 -13.35 -21.81
CA ARG A 77 7.05 -12.90 -21.82
C ARG A 77 7.25 -11.61 -21.02
N ASP A 78 6.39 -10.61 -21.19
CA ASP A 78 6.47 -9.35 -20.44
C ASP A 78 6.27 -9.58 -18.95
N LEU A 79 5.31 -10.45 -18.60
CA LEU A 79 5.01 -10.83 -17.21
C LEU A 79 6.20 -11.56 -16.55
N ALA A 80 6.80 -12.51 -17.26
CA ALA A 80 8.01 -13.21 -16.81
C ALA A 80 9.19 -12.24 -16.62
N SER A 81 9.39 -11.31 -17.55
CA SER A 81 10.46 -10.31 -17.44
C SER A 81 10.26 -9.37 -16.24
N LYS A 82 9.02 -8.99 -15.92
CA LYS A 82 8.69 -8.19 -14.74
C LYS A 82 8.92 -8.98 -13.46
N PHE A 83 8.56 -10.27 -13.45
CA PHE A 83 8.79 -11.14 -12.31
C PHE A 83 10.28 -11.33 -12.02
N GLU A 84 11.10 -11.64 -13.03
CA GLU A 84 12.56 -11.77 -12.87
C GLU A 84 13.21 -10.49 -12.37
N LYS A 85 12.81 -9.33 -12.90
CA LYS A 85 13.26 -8.01 -12.41
C LYS A 85 12.87 -7.80 -10.94
N GLY A 86 11.64 -8.16 -10.57
CA GLY A 86 11.17 -8.09 -9.18
C GLY A 86 11.94 -9.01 -8.25
N LEU A 87 12.22 -10.25 -8.68
CA LEU A 87 13.01 -11.22 -7.92
C LEU A 87 14.45 -10.74 -7.74
N ALA A 88 15.08 -10.22 -8.79
CA ALA A 88 16.43 -9.66 -8.72
C ALA A 88 16.50 -8.42 -7.81
N ALA A 89 15.48 -7.55 -7.85
CA ALA A 89 15.39 -6.40 -6.96
C ALA A 89 15.22 -6.83 -5.48
N ALA A 90 14.37 -7.82 -5.22
CA ALA A 90 14.18 -8.37 -3.88
C ALA A 90 15.46 -9.02 -3.31
N ALA A 91 16.21 -9.74 -4.15
CA ALA A 91 17.49 -10.33 -3.75
C ALA A 91 18.53 -9.26 -3.36
N LYS A 92 18.63 -8.16 -4.13
CA LYS A 92 19.52 -7.03 -3.78
C LYS A 92 19.14 -6.40 -2.45
N LEU A 93 17.85 -6.11 -2.24
CA LEU A 93 17.34 -5.58 -0.98
C LEU A 93 17.63 -6.52 0.19
N SER A 94 17.52 -7.83 0.00
CA SER A 94 17.84 -8.82 1.03
C SER A 94 19.31 -8.78 1.44
N GLU A 95 20.23 -8.67 0.49
CA GLU A 95 21.67 -8.54 0.79
C GLU A 95 22.00 -7.20 1.46
N GLU A 96 21.36 -6.10 1.05
CA GLU A 96 21.50 -4.80 1.71
C GLU A 96 21.02 -4.85 3.17
N VAL A 97 19.86 -5.45 3.43
CA VAL A 97 19.33 -5.63 4.80
C VAL A 97 20.28 -6.49 5.64
N LYS A 98 20.82 -7.56 5.06
CA LYS A 98 21.81 -8.42 5.74
C LYS A 98 23.09 -7.66 6.07
N PHE A 99 23.58 -6.83 5.15
CA PHE A 99 24.73 -5.96 5.38
C PHE A 99 24.46 -4.94 6.48
N ILE A 100 23.28 -4.32 6.48
CA ILE A 100 22.85 -3.39 7.53
C ILE A 100 22.80 -4.09 8.89
N LEU A 101 22.26 -5.31 8.97
CA LEU A 101 22.23 -6.09 10.22
C LEU A 101 23.65 -6.40 10.73
N LEU A 102 24.57 -6.80 9.86
CA LEU A 102 25.96 -7.04 10.24
C LEU A 102 26.67 -5.76 10.72
N LEU A 103 26.41 -4.62 10.08
CA LEU A 103 26.88 -3.32 10.54
C LEU A 103 26.31 -2.97 11.92
N PHE A 104 25.04 -3.27 12.17
CA PHE A 104 24.40 -3.00 13.45
C PHE A 104 25.02 -3.84 14.58
N GLU A 105 25.29 -5.12 14.34
CA GLU A 105 25.96 -5.99 15.33
C GLU A 105 27.40 -5.55 15.61
N SER A 106 28.16 -5.23 14.55
CA SER A 106 29.54 -4.75 14.67
C SER A 106 29.62 -3.42 15.45
N THR A 107 28.74 -2.47 15.12
CA THR A 107 28.68 -1.17 15.81
C THR A 107 28.25 -1.30 17.26
N TYR A 108 27.30 -2.19 17.57
CA TYR A 108 26.89 -2.49 18.95
C TYR A 108 28.04 -3.07 19.78
N LYS A 109 28.82 -3.99 19.20
CA LYS A 109 29.99 -4.58 19.86
C LYS A 109 31.09 -3.53 20.09
N LEU A 110 31.34 -2.66 19.11
CA LEU A 110 32.30 -1.56 19.24
C LEU A 110 31.86 -0.55 20.31
N ALA A 111 30.57 -0.27 20.43
CA ALA A 111 30.02 0.62 21.45
C ALA A 111 30.25 0.08 22.87
N LYS A 112 30.05 -1.24 23.09
CA LYS A 112 30.35 -1.88 24.39
C LYS A 112 31.83 -1.80 24.77
N LEU A 113 32.73 -1.99 23.81
CA LEU A 113 34.17 -1.86 24.03
C LEU A 113 34.56 -0.42 24.40
N ARG A 114 33.96 0.56 23.73
CA ARG A 114 34.18 1.98 24.02
C ARG A 114 33.67 2.38 25.40
N GLU A 115 32.53 1.85 25.84
CA GLU A 115 31.96 2.11 27.16
C GLU A 115 32.90 1.62 28.28
N ALA A 116 33.44 0.40 28.14
CA ALA A 116 34.44 -0.14 29.08
C ALA A 116 35.74 0.69 29.09
N ALA A 117 36.24 1.09 27.91
CA ALA A 117 37.42 1.95 27.80
C ALA A 117 37.20 3.36 28.37
N SER A 118 35.97 3.87 28.39
CA SER A 118 35.64 5.19 28.96
C SER A 118 35.72 5.19 30.48
N LEU A 119 35.22 4.14 31.13
CA LEU A 119 35.36 3.93 32.57
C LEU A 119 36.83 3.91 33.00
N GLU A 120 37.70 3.28 32.20
CA GLU A 120 39.14 3.25 32.45
C GLU A 120 39.80 4.64 32.34
N LYS A 121 39.32 5.51 31.44
CA LYS A 121 39.80 6.90 31.32
C LYS A 121 39.50 7.73 32.57
N HIS A 122 38.31 7.59 33.17
CA HIS A 122 37.97 8.26 34.42
C HIS A 122 38.88 7.83 35.57
N VAL A 123 39.17 6.53 35.66
CA VAL A 123 40.09 5.99 36.66
C VAL A 123 41.50 6.54 36.46
N LEU A 124 41.96 6.63 35.20
CA LEU A 124 43.28 7.17 34.88
C LEU A 124 43.38 8.67 35.19
N LEU A 125 42.39 9.48 34.79
CA LEU A 125 42.35 10.92 35.09
C LEU A 125 42.31 11.18 36.59
N LYS A 126 41.56 10.37 37.36
CA LYS A 126 41.55 10.45 38.82
C LYS A 126 42.93 10.16 39.42
N LYS A 127 43.57 9.07 39.02
CA LYS A 127 44.92 8.72 39.51
C LYS A 127 45.95 9.78 39.14
N LEU A 128 45.86 10.35 37.95
CA LEU A 128 46.73 11.44 37.50
C LEU A 128 46.54 12.69 38.36
N ARG A 129 45.29 13.09 38.63
CA ARG A 129 44.97 14.21 39.53
C ARG A 129 45.53 13.98 40.93
N ASP A 130 45.30 12.80 41.51
CA ASP A 130 45.79 12.45 42.85
C ASP A 130 47.33 12.50 42.93
N ALA A 131 48.02 12.03 41.87
CA ALA A 131 49.48 12.10 41.78
C ALA A 131 49.99 13.53 41.65
N LEU A 132 49.32 14.38 40.86
CA LEU A 132 49.66 15.80 40.73
C LEU A 132 49.41 16.57 42.04
N GLU A 133 48.34 16.26 42.77
CA GLU A 133 48.07 16.89 44.08
C GLU A 133 49.15 16.49 45.12
N SER A 134 49.59 15.23 45.10
CA SER A 134 50.73 14.78 45.91
C SER A 134 52.04 15.47 45.51
N LEU A 135 52.26 15.74 44.22
CA LEU A 135 53.44 16.46 43.74
C LEU A 135 53.41 17.93 44.14
N LYS A 136 52.25 18.59 44.03
CA LYS A 136 52.02 20.00 44.41
C LYS A 136 52.42 20.30 45.85
N GLY A 137 52.20 19.36 46.77
CA GLY A 137 52.61 19.48 48.18
C GLY A 137 54.13 19.37 48.41
N ARG A 138 54.90 18.93 47.40
CA ARG A 138 56.35 18.69 47.46
C ARG A 138 57.17 19.69 46.63
N VAL A 139 56.55 20.50 45.78
CA VAL A 139 57.22 21.48 44.91
C VAL A 139 56.92 22.93 45.35
N ALA A 140 57.80 23.87 44.99
CA ALA A 140 57.67 25.29 45.33
C ALA A 140 58.05 26.20 44.15
N GLY A 141 57.67 27.49 44.25
CA GLY A 141 57.92 28.49 43.20
C GLY A 141 57.24 28.13 41.88
N ARG A 142 57.90 28.43 40.76
CA ARG A 142 57.38 28.22 39.40
C ARG A 142 56.91 26.79 39.13
N ASN A 143 57.63 25.79 39.64
CA ASN A 143 57.25 24.38 39.47
C ASN A 143 55.92 24.05 40.16
N LYS A 144 55.58 24.76 41.23
CA LYS A 144 54.27 24.61 41.88
C LYS A 144 53.16 25.22 41.03
N ASP A 145 53.42 26.36 40.40
CA ASP A 145 52.46 27.02 39.51
C ASP A 145 52.16 26.13 38.29
N ASP A 146 53.19 25.53 37.69
CA ASP A 146 53.05 24.59 36.56
C ASP A 146 52.23 23.34 36.96
N VAL A 147 52.44 22.81 38.17
CA VAL A 147 51.66 21.66 38.68
C VAL A 147 50.20 22.06 38.95
N VAL A 148 49.95 23.28 39.43
CA VAL A 148 48.58 23.81 39.61
C VAL A 148 47.88 23.96 38.26
N GLU A 149 48.56 24.47 37.24
CA GLU A 149 48.02 24.54 35.87
C GLU A 149 47.73 23.14 35.31
N ALA A 150 48.63 22.18 35.51
CA ALA A 150 48.42 20.80 35.11
C ALA A 150 47.19 20.16 35.77
N ILE A 151 46.97 20.41 37.07
CA ILE A 151 45.75 19.97 37.78
C ILE A 151 44.51 20.58 37.14
N ALA A 152 44.52 21.89 36.86
CA ALA A 152 43.39 22.57 36.23
C ALA A 152 43.06 21.99 34.84
N MET A 153 44.09 21.66 34.04
CA MET A 153 43.90 21.00 32.75
C MET A 153 43.29 19.59 32.89
N VAL A 154 43.74 18.80 33.87
CA VAL A 154 43.19 17.45 34.13
C VAL A 154 41.73 17.54 34.59
N GLU A 155 41.38 18.51 35.43
CA GLU A 155 40.00 18.76 35.85
C GLU A 155 39.11 19.18 34.67
N ALA A 156 39.60 20.08 33.80
CA ALA A 156 38.88 20.47 32.59
C ALA A 156 38.63 19.27 31.66
N LEU A 157 39.62 18.38 31.48
CA LEU A 157 39.48 17.15 30.70
C LEU A 157 38.45 16.20 31.31
N ALA A 158 38.42 16.05 32.63
CA ALA A 158 37.44 15.21 33.32
C ALA A 158 35.99 15.71 33.14
N VAL A 159 35.79 17.03 33.20
CA VAL A 159 34.48 17.66 32.93
C VAL A 159 34.05 17.40 31.48
N GLN A 160 34.93 17.64 30.51
CA GLN A 160 34.63 17.42 29.09
C GLN A 160 34.30 15.95 28.79
N LEU A 161 35.04 15.01 29.41
CA LEU A 161 34.79 13.57 29.23
C LEU A 161 33.42 13.18 29.75
N THR A 162 33.04 13.66 30.94
CA THR A 162 31.72 13.41 31.54
C THR A 162 30.59 14.00 30.70
N GLN A 163 30.76 15.22 30.20
CA GLN A 163 29.77 15.86 29.34
C GLN A 163 29.55 15.07 28.05
N ARG A 164 30.63 14.69 27.37
CA ARG A 164 30.57 13.91 26.12
C ARG A 164 29.93 12.53 26.33
N GLU A 165 30.18 11.89 27.47
CA GLU A 165 29.51 10.65 27.83
C GLU A 165 28.01 10.84 28.05
N GLY A 166 27.60 11.94 28.70
CA GLY A 166 26.18 12.31 28.84
C GLY A 166 25.47 12.47 27.51
N GLU A 167 26.09 13.20 26.58
CA GLU A 167 25.60 13.37 25.19
C GLU A 167 25.47 12.02 24.48
N LEU A 168 26.49 11.15 24.61
CA LEU A 168 26.50 9.82 23.99
C LEU A 168 25.43 8.88 24.57
N ILE A 169 25.15 8.97 25.87
CA ILE A 169 24.05 8.22 26.52
C ILE A 169 22.70 8.70 25.98
N GLN A 170 22.51 10.02 25.84
CA GLN A 170 21.29 10.58 25.26
C GLN A 170 21.09 10.12 23.81
N GLU A 171 22.12 10.25 22.97
CA GLU A 171 22.09 9.83 21.57
C GLU A 171 21.79 8.33 21.44
N LYS A 172 22.41 7.48 22.28
CA LYS A 172 22.11 6.04 22.35
C LYS A 172 20.64 5.79 22.68
N GLY A 173 20.04 6.62 23.54
CA GLY A 173 18.61 6.58 23.85
C GLY A 173 17.73 6.95 22.66
N GLU A 174 18.07 7.99 21.91
CA GLU A 174 17.36 8.42 20.70
C GLU A 174 17.47 7.39 19.58
N VAL A 175 18.66 6.84 19.33
CA VAL A 175 18.88 5.76 18.36
C VAL A 175 18.05 4.53 18.74
N LYS A 176 17.96 4.18 20.01
CA LYS A 176 17.11 3.07 20.49
C LYS A 176 15.63 3.33 20.20
N LYS A 177 15.14 4.56 20.38
CA LYS A 177 13.77 4.94 20.02
C LYS A 177 13.54 4.82 18.52
N LEU A 178 14.47 5.33 17.70
CA LEU A 178 14.39 5.23 16.24
C LEU A 178 14.38 3.77 15.76
N ALA A 179 15.22 2.92 16.34
CA ALA A 179 15.25 1.49 16.02
C ALA A 179 13.91 0.80 16.35
N ASN A 180 13.26 1.17 17.45
CA ASN A 180 11.93 0.67 17.78
C ASN A 180 10.86 1.13 16.77
N PHE A 181 10.89 2.40 16.34
CA PHE A 181 9.98 2.90 15.31
C PHE A 181 10.19 2.19 13.97
N LEU A 182 11.44 1.99 13.54
CA LEU A 182 11.78 1.23 12.33
C LEU A 182 11.28 -0.21 12.42
N LYS A 183 11.46 -0.87 13.57
CA LYS A 183 10.94 -2.21 13.81
C LYS A 183 9.42 -2.26 13.66
N GLN A 184 8.70 -1.34 14.29
CA GLN A 184 7.25 -1.27 14.19
C GLN A 184 6.79 -1.03 12.76
N ALA A 185 7.35 -0.02 12.09
CA ALA A 185 7.03 0.28 10.68
C ALA A 185 7.30 -0.91 9.75
N SER A 186 8.37 -1.67 10.00
CA SER A 186 8.68 -2.89 9.23
C SER A 186 7.66 -4.01 9.45
N GLN A 187 7.16 -4.15 10.68
CA GLN A 187 6.13 -5.15 11.02
C GLN A 187 4.79 -4.78 10.41
N ASP A 188 4.43 -3.50 10.47
CA ASP A 188 3.19 -2.99 9.88
C ASP A 188 3.21 -3.11 8.35
N ALA A 189 4.34 -2.77 7.71
CA ALA A 189 4.51 -2.95 6.26
C ALA A 189 4.41 -4.43 5.85
N LYS A 190 5.01 -5.33 6.64
CA LYS A 190 4.91 -6.78 6.39
C LYS A 190 3.45 -7.26 6.49
N LYS A 191 2.72 -6.81 7.52
CA LYS A 191 1.31 -7.16 7.71
C LYS A 191 0.46 -6.72 6.53
N LEU A 192 0.63 -5.48 6.07
CA LEU A 192 -0.08 -4.95 4.90
C LEU A 192 0.20 -5.79 3.65
N VAL A 193 1.46 -6.14 3.39
CA VAL A 193 1.82 -7.00 2.25
C VAL A 193 1.18 -8.38 2.33
N ASP A 194 1.11 -8.97 3.52
CA ASP A 194 0.49 -10.29 3.71
C ASP A 194 -1.04 -10.23 3.55
N GLU A 195 -1.68 -9.14 3.99
CA GLU A 195 -3.12 -8.88 3.77
C GLU A 195 -3.45 -8.72 2.27
N GLU A 196 -2.69 -7.89 1.53
CA GLU A 196 -2.87 -7.70 0.09
C GLU A 196 -2.63 -9.00 -0.70
N ARG A 197 -1.65 -9.80 -0.28
CA ARG A 197 -1.41 -11.12 -0.87
C ARG A 197 -2.57 -12.07 -0.62
N ALA A 198 -3.18 -12.05 0.56
CA ALA A 198 -4.35 -12.86 0.86
C ALA A 198 -5.55 -12.42 0.00
N PHE A 199 -5.77 -11.11 -0.13
CA PHE A 199 -6.81 -10.56 -0.99
C PHE A 199 -6.62 -10.96 -2.46
N ALA A 200 -5.42 -10.78 -3.00
CA ALA A 200 -5.11 -11.18 -4.38
C ALA A 200 -5.30 -12.69 -4.62
N ARG A 201 -4.97 -13.53 -3.64
CA ARG A 201 -5.20 -14.99 -3.73
C ARG A 201 -6.69 -15.32 -3.77
N ALA A 202 -7.49 -14.69 -2.92
CA ALA A 202 -8.93 -14.89 -2.90
C ALA A 202 -9.58 -14.46 -4.22
N GLU A 203 -9.15 -13.33 -4.80
CA GLU A 203 -9.64 -12.85 -6.09
C GLU A 203 -9.28 -13.81 -7.24
N ILE A 204 -8.04 -14.33 -7.25
CA ILE A 204 -7.60 -15.34 -8.23
C ILE A 204 -8.44 -16.63 -8.10
N GLU A 205 -8.72 -17.08 -6.87
CA GLU A 205 -9.53 -18.27 -6.63
C GLU A 205 -10.98 -18.07 -7.09
N ASN A 206 -11.57 -16.92 -6.80
CA ASN A 206 -12.91 -16.57 -7.25
C ASN A 206 -13.00 -16.51 -8.80
N ALA A 207 -12.01 -15.89 -9.45
CA ALA A 207 -11.92 -15.85 -10.90
C ALA A 207 -11.79 -17.26 -11.50
N ARG A 208 -10.98 -18.14 -10.89
CA ARG A 208 -10.85 -19.55 -11.30
C ARG A 208 -12.18 -20.31 -11.16
N ALA A 209 -12.90 -20.11 -10.05
CA ALA A 209 -14.21 -20.72 -9.84
C ALA A 209 -15.26 -20.23 -10.85
N ALA A 210 -15.21 -18.94 -11.23
CA ALA A 210 -16.07 -18.40 -12.28
C ALA A 210 -15.76 -19.01 -13.65
N VAL A 211 -14.47 -19.13 -14.01
CA VAL A 211 -14.04 -19.79 -15.26
C VAL A 211 -14.50 -21.24 -15.29
N GLN A 212 -14.31 -21.99 -14.20
CA GLN A 212 -14.73 -23.38 -14.12
C GLN A 212 -16.25 -23.53 -14.34
N ARG A 213 -17.08 -22.67 -13.73
CA ARG A 213 -18.54 -22.68 -13.97
C ARG A 213 -18.91 -22.43 -15.43
N VAL A 214 -18.19 -21.51 -16.10
CA VAL A 214 -18.41 -21.22 -17.52
C VAL A 214 -17.98 -22.41 -18.38
N GLU A 215 -16.86 -23.05 -18.07
CA GLU A 215 -16.39 -24.26 -18.76
C GLU A 215 -17.38 -25.41 -18.63
N GLU A 216 -17.91 -25.65 -17.43
CA GLU A 216 -18.94 -26.66 -17.17
C GLU A 216 -20.23 -26.37 -17.96
N ALA A 217 -20.73 -25.13 -17.92
CA ALA A 217 -21.92 -24.72 -18.66
C ALA A 217 -21.75 -24.85 -20.19
N LEU A 218 -20.55 -24.53 -20.72
CA LEU A 218 -20.25 -24.72 -22.15
C LEU A 218 -20.22 -26.21 -22.53
N GLN A 219 -19.60 -27.05 -21.71
CA GLN A 219 -19.57 -28.50 -21.95
C GLN A 219 -20.98 -29.11 -21.92
N GLU A 220 -21.85 -28.65 -21.01
CA GLU A 220 -23.25 -29.07 -20.97
C GLU A 220 -24.02 -28.63 -22.22
N HIS A 221 -23.86 -27.36 -22.62
CA HIS A 221 -24.47 -26.84 -23.84
C HIS A 221 -24.03 -27.61 -25.10
N GLU A 222 -22.74 -27.92 -25.23
CA GLU A 222 -22.22 -28.74 -26.34
C GLU A 222 -22.82 -30.15 -26.36
N LYS A 223 -22.98 -30.79 -25.19
CA LYS A 223 -23.60 -32.12 -25.08
C LYS A 223 -25.07 -32.07 -25.49
N MET A 224 -25.83 -31.08 -25.03
CA MET A 224 -27.24 -30.89 -25.40
C MET A 224 -27.38 -30.62 -26.90
N SER A 225 -26.59 -29.71 -27.46
CA SER A 225 -26.61 -29.39 -28.90
C SER A 225 -26.31 -30.60 -29.77
N ARG A 226 -25.33 -31.44 -29.39
CA ARG A 226 -25.04 -32.71 -30.08
C ARG A 226 -26.19 -33.71 -29.98
N ALA A 227 -26.91 -33.76 -28.86
CA ALA A 227 -28.04 -34.65 -28.69
C ALA A 227 -29.23 -34.21 -29.56
N THR A 228 -29.57 -32.91 -29.54
CA THR A 228 -30.63 -32.33 -30.38
C THR A 228 -30.35 -32.52 -31.87
N GLY A 229 -29.13 -32.19 -32.33
CA GLY A 229 -28.79 -32.36 -33.76
C GLY A 229 -28.83 -33.81 -34.25
N LYS A 230 -28.57 -34.79 -33.37
CA LYS A 230 -28.77 -36.21 -33.70
C LYS A 230 -30.26 -36.56 -33.81
N GLN A 231 -31.05 -36.06 -32.87
CA GLN A 231 -32.49 -36.31 -32.83
C GLN A 231 -33.20 -35.72 -34.05
N ASP A 232 -32.84 -34.49 -34.45
CA ASP A 232 -33.36 -33.81 -35.65
C ASP A 232 -33.02 -34.59 -36.93
N LEU A 233 -31.78 -35.09 -37.05
CA LEU A 233 -31.37 -35.89 -38.21
C LEU A 233 -32.16 -37.20 -38.30
N GLU A 234 -32.40 -37.84 -37.16
CA GLU A 234 -33.13 -39.12 -37.08
C GLU A 234 -34.62 -38.93 -37.38
N GLU A 235 -35.22 -37.81 -36.95
CA GLU A 235 -36.58 -37.42 -37.31
C GLU A 235 -36.70 -37.12 -38.81
N LEU A 236 -35.76 -36.35 -39.37
CA LEU A 236 -35.71 -36.07 -40.81
C LEU A 236 -35.57 -37.36 -41.63
N MET A 237 -34.77 -38.34 -41.17
CA MET A 237 -34.67 -39.63 -41.84
C MET A 237 -35.99 -40.40 -41.86
N LYS A 238 -36.78 -40.34 -40.78
CA LYS A 238 -38.12 -40.95 -40.72
C LYS A 238 -39.08 -40.24 -41.68
N GLU A 239 -39.13 -38.92 -41.68
CA GLU A 239 -39.98 -38.15 -42.60
C GLU A 239 -39.64 -38.43 -44.06
N VAL A 240 -38.36 -38.52 -44.41
CA VAL A 240 -37.91 -38.88 -45.77
C VAL A 240 -38.36 -40.29 -46.14
N GLN A 241 -38.31 -41.25 -45.21
CA GLN A 241 -38.81 -42.61 -45.44
C GLN A 241 -40.33 -42.65 -45.62
N GLU A 242 -41.07 -41.90 -44.79
CA GLU A 242 -42.53 -41.75 -44.88
C GLU A 242 -42.93 -41.15 -46.24
N ALA A 243 -42.27 -40.07 -46.67
CA ALA A 243 -42.51 -39.43 -47.95
C ALA A 243 -42.26 -40.40 -49.13
N ARG A 244 -41.18 -41.20 -49.08
CA ARG A 244 -40.92 -42.25 -50.07
C ARG A 244 -42.03 -43.31 -50.10
N ARG A 245 -42.52 -43.72 -48.94
CA ARG A 245 -43.62 -44.70 -48.81
C ARG A 245 -44.91 -44.17 -49.43
N ILE A 246 -45.25 -42.91 -49.15
CA ILE A 246 -46.43 -42.25 -49.75
C ILE A 246 -46.28 -42.18 -51.27
N ILE A 247 -45.12 -41.79 -51.78
CA ILE A 247 -44.84 -41.76 -53.23
C ILE A 247 -45.03 -43.14 -53.88
N MET A 248 -44.53 -44.21 -53.24
CA MET A 248 -44.72 -45.57 -53.75
C MET A 248 -46.19 -46.01 -53.78
N LEU A 249 -46.98 -45.65 -52.76
CA LEU A 249 -48.41 -46.00 -52.69
C LEU A 249 -49.26 -45.25 -53.73
N HIS A 250 -48.83 -44.06 -54.14
CA HIS A 250 -49.53 -43.21 -55.11
C HIS A 250 -48.88 -43.25 -56.50
N GLN A 251 -47.99 -44.22 -56.77
CA GLN A 251 -47.49 -44.40 -58.12
C GLN A 251 -48.66 -44.77 -59.05
N PRO A 252 -48.89 -44.00 -60.12
CA PRO A 252 -49.89 -44.38 -61.10
C PRO A 252 -49.44 -45.69 -61.76
N SER A 253 -50.25 -46.74 -61.61
CA SER A 253 -50.09 -47.96 -62.40
C SER A 253 -50.22 -47.56 -63.86
N LYS A 254 -49.17 -47.77 -64.65
CA LYS A 254 -49.25 -47.63 -66.11
C LYS A 254 -50.29 -48.63 -66.61
N VAL A 255 -51.42 -48.11 -67.09
CA VAL A 255 -52.42 -48.82 -67.90
C VAL A 255 -52.34 -48.24 -69.30
#